data_AF-A0A1F6HSR7-F1
#
_entry.id   AF-A0A1F6HSR7-F1
#
_cell.length_a   1.000
_cell.length_b   1.000
_cell.length_c   1.000
_cell.angle_alpha   90.00
_cell.angle_beta   90.00
_cell.angle_gamma   90.00
#
_symmetry.space_group_name_H-M   'P 1'
#
loop_
_entity.id
_entity.type
_entity.pdbx_description
1 polymer ?
#
loop_
_entity_poly.entity_id
_entity_poly.type
_entity_poly.pdbx_seq_one_letter_code
_entity_poly.pdbx_strand_id
1 'polypeptide(L)'
;MKCKTTARMINLVFISLIAILIMVAPVLVQANSNQTVNATIKLSVCGDDIVEGSEDCEGSNLNGKACASLGYAGGDLTCDIACTFDTSSCIAPTPTPTPSPTPTLTPTPTPTPTTTTTTSSVTSTPAELPTTTPTTSASPIPKPALPPILSLFDIDGDSKITLGELYPAVKQWVDEWKNALLEEITVAKGEGTGSKGSKKCDINNDGTCSLKDFSVLMFYVER
;
A
#
# COMPACT_ATOMS: atom_id res chain seq x y z
N MET A 1 -29.02 58.71 65.93
CA MET A 1 -29.53 57.41 65.44
C MET A 1 -29.13 57.07 63.98
N LYS A 2 -28.05 57.61 63.41
CA LYS A 2 -27.67 57.39 61.98
C LYS A 2 -26.52 56.39 61.75
N CYS A 3 -25.85 55.90 62.79
CA CYS A 3 -24.66 55.05 62.66
C CYS A 3 -24.98 53.54 62.51
N LYS A 4 -26.09 53.06 63.08
CA LYS A 4 -26.45 51.62 63.10
C LYS A 4 -27.12 51.14 61.81
N THR A 5 -27.75 52.05 61.06
CA THR A 5 -28.45 51.74 59.79
C THR A 5 -27.47 51.65 58.62
N THR A 6 -26.44 52.49 58.59
CA THR A 6 -25.41 52.49 57.53
C THR A 6 -24.55 51.24 57.59
N ALA A 7 -24.15 50.79 58.78
CA ALA A 7 -23.41 49.53 58.95
C ALA A 7 -24.23 48.30 58.54
N ARG A 8 -25.55 48.30 58.79
CA ARG A 8 -26.46 47.24 58.34
C ARG A 8 -26.66 47.23 56.81
N MET A 9 -26.79 48.41 56.21
CA MET A 9 -26.88 48.57 54.74
C MET A 9 -25.61 48.07 54.04
N ILE A 10 -24.43 48.45 54.55
CA ILE A 10 -23.14 47.99 54.02
C ILE A 10 -23.03 46.46 54.12
N ASN A 11 -23.40 45.87 55.25
CA ASN A 11 -23.36 44.42 55.42
C ASN A 11 -24.30 43.68 54.45
N LEU A 12 -25.51 44.20 54.22
CA LEU A 12 -26.45 43.62 53.26
C LEU A 12 -25.96 43.74 51.81
N VAL A 13 -25.32 44.86 51.44
CA VAL A 13 -24.72 45.04 50.11
C VAL A 13 -23.54 44.08 49.91
N PHE A 14 -22.69 43.89 50.92
CA PHE A 14 -21.59 42.93 50.86
C PHE A 14 -22.09 41.48 50.72
N ILE A 15 -23.11 41.09 51.49
CA ILE A 15 -23.72 39.76 51.39
C ILE A 15 -24.33 39.54 50.00
N SER A 16 -25.00 40.56 49.44
CA SER A 16 -25.57 40.48 48.09
C SER A 16 -24.50 40.38 47.00
N LEU A 17 -23.39 41.13 47.12
CA LEU A 17 -22.28 41.05 46.16
C LEU A 17 -21.55 39.72 46.22
N ILE A 18 -21.35 39.17 47.41
CA ILE A 18 -20.77 37.83 47.60
C ILE A 18 -21.70 36.76 47.02
N ALA A 19 -23.01 36.86 47.25
CA ALA A 19 -23.99 35.92 46.68
C ALA A 19 -24.02 35.96 45.14
N ILE A 20 -23.94 37.16 44.55
CA ILE A 20 -23.87 37.34 43.09
C ILE A 20 -22.55 36.75 42.55
N LEU A 21 -21.42 36.99 43.23
CA LEU A 21 -20.12 36.44 42.83
C LEU A 21 -20.11 34.91 42.87
N ILE A 22 -20.71 34.30 43.90
CA ILE A 22 -20.85 32.84 44.03
C ILE A 22 -21.73 32.26 42.92
N MET A 23 -22.82 32.95 42.53
CA MET A 23 -23.72 32.50 41.47
C MET A 23 -23.15 32.67 40.05
N VAL A 24 -22.26 33.65 39.83
CA VAL A 24 -21.66 33.93 38.50
C VAL A 24 -20.34 33.15 38.28
N ALA A 25 -19.62 32.77 39.34
CA ALA A 25 -18.40 31.95 39.26
C ALA A 25 -18.57 30.64 38.46
N PRO A 26 -19.64 29.83 38.62
CA PRO A 26 -19.80 28.61 37.83
C PRO A 26 -20.13 28.87 36.35
N VAL A 27 -20.53 30.09 35.95
CA VAL A 27 -20.88 30.44 34.56
C VAL A 27 -19.64 30.76 33.71
N LEU A 28 -18.53 31.21 34.34
CA LEU A 28 -17.25 31.46 33.67
C LEU A 28 -16.39 30.20 33.48
N VAL A 29 -16.77 29.07 34.10
CA VAL A 29 -16.13 27.77 33.87
C VAL A 29 -16.85 27.07 32.71
N GLN A 30 -16.86 27.69 31.53
CA GLN A 30 -17.38 27.03 30.33
C GLN A 30 -16.30 26.13 29.72
N ALA A 31 -16.50 24.83 29.98
CA ALA A 31 -16.21 23.69 29.14
C ALA A 31 -14.88 23.69 28.38
N ASN A 32 -13.83 23.15 29.01
CA ASN A 32 -12.85 22.38 28.26
C ASN A 32 -13.58 21.15 27.72
N SER A 33 -14.19 21.25 26.53
CA SER A 33 -14.64 20.08 25.80
C SER A 33 -13.39 19.34 25.33
N ASN A 34 -12.88 18.44 26.17
CA ASN A 34 -11.87 17.47 25.77
C ASN A 34 -12.57 16.45 24.87
N GLN A 35 -12.90 16.89 23.65
CA GLN A 35 -13.62 16.08 22.69
C GLN A 35 -12.63 15.12 22.06
N THR A 36 -12.79 13.85 22.38
CA THR A 36 -12.02 12.78 21.75
C THR A 36 -12.46 12.66 20.29
N VAL A 37 -11.57 13.00 19.36
CA VAL A 37 -11.81 12.78 17.93
C VAL A 37 -11.36 11.37 17.61
N ASN A 38 -12.31 10.44 17.53
CA ASN A 38 -12.04 9.10 17.03
C ASN A 38 -12.07 9.13 15.51
N ALA A 39 -10.92 8.99 14.88
CA ALA A 39 -10.79 8.81 13.44
C ALA A 39 -10.32 7.37 13.15
N THR A 40 -11.02 6.67 12.26
CA THR A 40 -10.61 5.36 11.76
C THR A 40 -9.97 5.57 10.39
N ILE A 41 -8.69 5.23 10.27
CA ILE A 41 -7.97 5.24 8.99
C ILE A 41 -8.02 3.81 8.46
N LYS A 42 -8.64 3.61 7.29
CA LYS A 42 -8.57 2.34 6.58
C LYS A 42 -7.30 2.34 5.74
N LEU A 43 -6.36 1.46 6.08
CA LEU A 43 -5.14 1.25 5.30
C LEU A 43 -5.38 0.07 4.37
N SER A 44 -5.27 0.29 3.06
CA SER A 44 -5.25 -0.76 2.05
C SER A 44 -3.87 -1.40 2.03
N VAL A 45 -3.79 -2.73 2.00
CA VAL A 45 -2.53 -3.46 1.96
C VAL A 45 -2.59 -4.49 0.85
N CYS A 46 -1.74 -4.28 -0.16
CA CYS A 46 -1.62 -5.23 -1.26
C CYS A 46 -1.14 -6.61 -0.79
N GLY A 47 -1.82 -7.67 -1.25
CA GLY A 47 -1.48 -9.06 -0.97
C GLY A 47 -2.18 -9.65 0.25
N ASP A 48 -3.33 -9.10 0.65
CA ASP A 48 -4.15 -9.60 1.74
C ASP A 48 -5.39 -10.42 1.26
N ASP A 49 -5.46 -10.69 -0.05
CA ASP A 49 -6.54 -11.39 -0.75
C ASP A 49 -7.91 -10.66 -0.74
N ILE A 50 -7.98 -9.41 -0.26
CA ILE A 50 -9.20 -8.61 -0.16
C ILE A 50 -9.07 -7.32 -0.97
N VAL A 51 -9.74 -7.23 -2.12
CA VAL A 51 -9.69 -5.99 -2.92
C VAL A 51 -10.37 -4.85 -2.17
N GLU A 52 -9.59 -3.85 -1.75
CA GLU A 52 -10.09 -2.70 -1.02
C GLU A 52 -9.40 -1.38 -1.36
N GLY A 53 -9.95 -0.28 -0.85
CA GLY A 53 -9.36 1.05 -1.03
C GLY A 53 -9.17 1.44 -2.49
N SER A 54 -7.90 1.49 -2.91
CA SER A 54 -7.44 1.86 -4.26
C SER A 54 -6.82 0.70 -5.04
N GLU A 55 -6.97 -0.54 -4.57
CA GLU A 55 -6.51 -1.73 -5.28
C GLU A 55 -7.44 -2.04 -6.45
N ASP A 56 -6.85 -2.38 -7.58
CA ASP A 56 -7.60 -2.83 -8.76
C ASP A 56 -7.94 -4.33 -8.64
N CYS A 57 -7.07 -5.09 -7.99
CA CYS A 57 -7.12 -6.55 -7.83
C CYS A 57 -6.30 -7.00 -6.63
N GLU A 58 -6.45 -8.27 -6.24
CA GLU A 58 -5.70 -8.92 -5.16
C GLU A 58 -5.38 -10.36 -5.54
N GLY A 59 -4.11 -10.68 -5.81
CA GLY A 59 -3.69 -12.02 -6.21
C GLY A 59 -4.50 -12.57 -7.39
N SER A 60 -5.36 -13.56 -7.13
CA SER A 60 -6.28 -14.13 -8.15
C SER A 60 -7.65 -13.44 -8.22
N ASN A 61 -7.98 -12.62 -7.24
CA ASN A 61 -9.20 -11.82 -7.21
C ASN A 61 -9.03 -10.57 -8.09
N LEU A 62 -9.41 -10.69 -9.36
CA LEU A 62 -9.31 -9.60 -10.34
C LEU A 62 -10.47 -8.60 -10.26
N ASN A 63 -11.22 -8.58 -9.15
CA ASN A 63 -12.39 -7.72 -8.96
C ASN A 63 -13.42 -7.81 -10.13
N GLY A 64 -13.60 -9.04 -10.62
CA GLY A 64 -14.47 -9.36 -11.76
C GLY A 64 -14.01 -8.79 -13.12
N LYS A 65 -12.78 -8.30 -13.23
CA LYS A 65 -12.20 -7.84 -14.51
C LYS A 65 -11.49 -8.95 -15.24
N ALA A 66 -11.43 -8.78 -16.55
CA ALA A 66 -10.66 -9.58 -17.49
C ALA A 66 -10.09 -8.66 -18.58
N CYS A 67 -9.12 -9.13 -19.36
CA CYS A 67 -8.55 -8.37 -20.47
C CYS A 67 -9.64 -7.80 -21.40
N ALA A 68 -10.68 -8.60 -21.70
CA ALA A 68 -11.81 -8.15 -22.52
C ALA A 68 -12.56 -6.94 -21.94
N SER A 69 -12.70 -6.87 -20.61
CA SER A 69 -13.36 -5.74 -19.93
C SER A 69 -12.52 -4.46 -19.93
N LEU A 70 -11.21 -4.57 -20.18
CA LEU A 70 -10.27 -3.46 -20.26
C LEU A 70 -10.01 -3.01 -21.71
N GLY A 71 -10.75 -3.56 -22.69
CA GLY A 71 -10.67 -3.17 -24.10
C GLY A 71 -9.71 -4.01 -24.97
N TYR A 72 -9.18 -5.11 -24.43
CA TYR A 72 -8.37 -6.06 -25.19
C TYR A 72 -9.26 -7.10 -25.89
N ALA A 73 -8.74 -7.80 -26.90
CA ALA A 73 -9.50 -8.85 -27.59
C ALA A 73 -9.65 -10.14 -26.77
N GLY A 74 -8.77 -10.35 -25.78
CA GLY A 74 -8.73 -11.54 -24.93
C GLY A 74 -7.41 -11.62 -24.17
N GLY A 75 -7.04 -12.83 -23.72
CA GLY A 75 -5.85 -13.09 -22.92
C GLY A 75 -6.14 -13.20 -21.42
N ASP A 76 -5.08 -13.41 -20.66
CA ASP A 76 -5.14 -13.60 -19.21
C ASP A 76 -4.76 -12.31 -18.50
N LEU A 77 -5.67 -11.83 -17.64
CA LEU A 77 -5.42 -10.68 -16.77
C LEU A 77 -4.85 -11.19 -15.46
N THR A 78 -3.80 -10.56 -14.95
CA THR A 78 -3.22 -10.91 -13.65
C THR A 78 -3.12 -9.69 -12.75
N CYS A 79 -2.85 -9.91 -11.47
CA CYS A 79 -2.61 -8.84 -10.51
C CYS A 79 -1.12 -8.73 -10.20
N ASP A 80 -0.57 -7.53 -10.30
CA ASP A 80 0.84 -7.31 -9.98
C ASP A 80 1.07 -7.07 -8.48
N ILE A 81 2.35 -6.95 -8.09
CA ILE A 81 2.76 -6.72 -6.69
C ILE A 81 2.38 -5.32 -6.16
N ALA A 82 1.91 -4.43 -7.03
CA ALA A 82 1.37 -3.12 -6.65
C ALA A 82 -0.16 -3.15 -6.58
N CYS A 83 -0.78 -4.33 -6.73
CA CYS A 83 -2.23 -4.54 -6.79
C CYS A 83 -2.92 -3.73 -7.89
N THR A 84 -2.21 -3.61 -9.01
CA THR A 84 -2.71 -3.06 -10.26
C THR A 84 -2.86 -4.17 -11.30
N PHE A 85 -3.74 -3.94 -12.26
CA PHE A 85 -3.95 -4.89 -13.36
C PHE A 85 -2.70 -5.02 -14.24
N ASP A 86 -2.11 -6.22 -14.27
CA ASP A 86 -1.08 -6.55 -15.24
C ASP A 86 -1.73 -7.06 -16.53
N THR A 87 -1.64 -6.23 -17.56
CA THR A 87 -2.16 -6.47 -18.91
C THR A 87 -1.13 -7.05 -19.87
N SER A 88 0.06 -7.42 -19.38
CA SER A 88 1.17 -7.95 -20.20
C SER A 88 0.78 -9.21 -20.99
N SER A 89 -0.12 -10.02 -20.44
CA SER A 89 -0.66 -11.24 -21.07
C SER A 89 -1.98 -11.02 -21.81
N CYS A 90 -2.45 -9.77 -21.90
CA CYS A 90 -3.62 -9.42 -22.69
C CYS A 90 -3.29 -9.32 -24.19
N ILE A 91 -4.23 -9.77 -25.02
CA ILE A 91 -4.11 -9.77 -26.48
C ILE A 91 -4.66 -8.45 -27.01
N ALA A 92 -3.81 -7.66 -27.67
CA ALA A 92 -4.20 -6.41 -28.29
C ALA A 92 -5.37 -6.61 -29.28
N PRO A 93 -6.33 -5.67 -29.35
CA PRO A 93 -7.39 -5.75 -30.33
C PRO A 93 -6.78 -5.71 -31.73
N THR A 94 -7.11 -6.70 -32.56
CA THR A 94 -6.74 -6.66 -33.98
C THR A 94 -7.43 -5.43 -34.58
N PRO A 95 -6.74 -4.57 -35.35
CA PRO A 95 -7.43 -3.53 -36.08
C PRO A 95 -8.44 -4.22 -36.99
N THR A 96 -9.73 -4.07 -36.68
CA THR A 96 -10.80 -4.47 -37.60
C THR A 96 -10.46 -3.84 -38.93
N PRO A 97 -10.29 -4.61 -40.02
CA PRO A 97 -10.08 -4.00 -41.32
C PRO A 97 -11.29 -3.10 -41.56
N THR A 98 -11.04 -1.79 -41.63
CA THR A 98 -12.05 -0.82 -42.07
C THR A 98 -12.69 -1.43 -43.31
N PRO A 99 -14.02 -1.64 -43.35
CA PRO A 99 -14.64 -2.21 -44.52
C PRO A 99 -14.25 -1.33 -45.70
N SER A 100 -13.39 -1.87 -46.57
CA SER A 100 -13.14 -1.29 -47.88
C SER A 100 -14.51 -1.09 -48.51
N PRO A 101 -14.85 0.10 -49.05
CA PRO A 101 -16.18 0.37 -49.56
C PRO A 101 -16.53 -0.75 -50.53
N THR A 102 -17.53 -1.55 -50.16
CA THR A 102 -18.01 -2.64 -50.99
C THR A 102 -18.38 -2.02 -52.35
N PRO A 103 -17.76 -2.44 -53.48
CA PRO A 103 -18.26 -2.00 -54.77
C PRO A 103 -19.70 -2.50 -54.86
N THR A 104 -20.63 -1.55 -54.93
CA THR A 104 -22.06 -1.79 -55.09
C THR A 104 -22.26 -2.71 -56.29
N LEU A 105 -22.48 -4.00 -56.05
CA LEU A 105 -22.83 -4.94 -57.09
C LEU A 105 -24.27 -4.66 -57.49
N THR A 106 -24.42 -4.25 -58.75
CA THR A 106 -25.67 -4.13 -59.50
C THR A 106 -26.57 -5.35 -59.25
N PRO A 107 -27.88 -5.17 -58.96
CA PRO A 107 -28.77 -6.28 -58.63
C PRO A 107 -28.88 -7.26 -59.81
N THR A 108 -28.42 -8.48 -59.60
CA THR A 108 -28.66 -9.62 -60.50
C THR A 108 -29.79 -10.46 -59.91
N PRO A 109 -30.78 -10.88 -60.71
CA PRO A 109 -32.05 -11.42 -60.22
C PRO A 109 -31.90 -12.76 -59.50
N THR A 110 -32.57 -12.81 -58.35
CA THR A 110 -32.92 -13.96 -57.52
C THR A 110 -33.33 -15.21 -58.30
N PRO A 111 -32.68 -16.36 -58.06
CA PRO A 111 -33.34 -17.66 -58.19
C PRO A 111 -33.82 -18.19 -56.83
N THR A 112 -35.14 -18.40 -56.79
CA THR A 112 -36.01 -19.37 -56.09
C THR A 112 -35.44 -20.21 -54.93
N PRO A 113 -36.17 -20.33 -53.80
CA PRO A 113 -35.77 -21.14 -52.65
C PRO A 113 -35.92 -22.65 -52.90
N THR A 114 -34.85 -23.41 -52.61
CA THR A 114 -34.91 -24.88 -52.48
C THR A 114 -34.94 -25.23 -50.99
N THR A 115 -36.06 -25.80 -50.55
CA THR A 115 -36.24 -26.44 -49.24
C THR A 115 -35.47 -27.76 -49.20
N THR A 116 -34.44 -27.84 -48.36
CA THR A 116 -33.81 -29.11 -47.99
C THR A 116 -34.02 -29.34 -46.50
N THR A 117 -34.79 -30.39 -46.21
CA THR A 117 -35.16 -30.88 -44.88
C THR A 117 -34.13 -31.91 -44.42
N THR A 118 -33.98 -32.03 -43.08
CA THR A 118 -33.41 -33.19 -42.32
C THR A 118 -31.87 -33.31 -42.36
N THR A 119 -31.11 -33.49 -41.26
CA THR A 119 -31.30 -34.46 -40.16
C THR A 119 -30.40 -34.10 -38.95
N SER A 120 -30.95 -34.19 -37.73
CA SER A 120 -30.22 -34.17 -36.46
C SER A 120 -29.67 -35.56 -36.13
N SER A 121 -28.41 -35.66 -35.65
CA SER A 121 -27.77 -36.83 -35.00
C SER A 121 -26.24 -36.67 -35.08
N VAL A 122 -25.34 -36.82 -34.10
CA VAL A 122 -25.32 -37.15 -32.66
C VAL A 122 -23.93 -36.77 -32.09
N THR A 123 -23.92 -36.33 -30.83
CA THR A 123 -23.01 -36.65 -29.71
C THR A 123 -21.74 -37.49 -29.94
N SER A 124 -20.56 -36.95 -29.57
CA SER A 124 -19.69 -37.37 -28.43
C SER A 124 -18.17 -37.24 -28.66
N THR A 125 -17.49 -36.78 -27.59
CA THR A 125 -16.10 -37.10 -27.16
C THR A 125 -14.95 -36.18 -27.62
N PRO A 126 -14.39 -35.34 -26.72
CA PRO A 126 -13.06 -34.77 -26.87
C PRO A 126 -11.98 -35.78 -26.45
N ALA A 127 -11.01 -36.00 -27.34
CA ALA A 127 -9.80 -36.76 -27.07
C ALA A 127 -8.81 -35.91 -26.25
N GLU A 128 -8.36 -36.46 -25.12
CA GLU A 128 -7.35 -35.86 -24.26
C GLU A 128 -5.96 -35.97 -24.92
N LEU A 129 -5.29 -34.82 -25.06
CA LEU A 129 -3.92 -34.71 -25.57
C LEU A 129 -2.94 -34.94 -24.40
N PRO A 130 -1.90 -35.78 -24.53
CA PRO A 130 -0.92 -35.93 -23.47
C PRO A 130 -0.06 -34.67 -23.37
N THR A 131 -0.31 -33.86 -22.33
CA THR A 131 0.55 -32.76 -21.91
C THR A 131 1.80 -33.31 -21.23
N THR A 132 2.89 -33.42 -21.96
CA THR A 132 4.22 -33.62 -21.37
C THR A 132 4.71 -32.30 -20.82
N THR A 133 4.50 -32.07 -19.53
CA THR A 133 5.12 -30.96 -18.79
C THR A 133 6.64 -31.14 -18.76
N PRO A 134 7.44 -30.25 -19.38
CA PRO A 134 8.88 -30.26 -19.14
C PRO A 134 9.11 -29.79 -17.69
N THR A 135 9.41 -30.73 -16.81
CA THR A 135 9.89 -30.42 -15.46
C THR A 135 11.35 -29.98 -15.60
N THR A 136 11.58 -28.70 -15.90
CA THR A 136 12.88 -28.07 -15.64
C THR A 136 13.06 -28.00 -14.14
N SER A 137 13.70 -29.04 -13.59
CA SER A 137 14.30 -29.05 -12.27
C SER A 137 15.40 -28.00 -12.23
N ALA A 138 15.03 -26.75 -11.93
CA ALA A 138 15.98 -25.72 -11.57
C ALA A 138 16.68 -26.17 -10.29
N SER A 139 17.97 -26.51 -10.41
CA SER A 139 18.85 -26.66 -9.26
C SER A 139 18.74 -25.41 -8.40
N PRO A 140 18.52 -25.51 -7.08
CA PRO A 140 18.42 -24.35 -6.22
C PRO A 140 19.71 -23.54 -6.37
N ILE A 141 19.56 -22.27 -6.75
CA ILE A 141 20.65 -21.29 -6.71
C ILE A 141 21.19 -21.33 -5.29
N PRO A 142 22.51 -21.52 -5.07
CA PRO A 142 23.06 -21.50 -3.73
C PRO A 142 22.68 -20.18 -3.07
N LYS A 143 21.92 -20.28 -1.98
CA LYS A 143 21.50 -19.18 -1.13
C LYS A 143 22.72 -18.30 -0.83
N PRO A 144 22.73 -17.02 -1.22
CA PRO A 144 23.82 -16.11 -0.88
C PRO A 144 23.97 -16.09 0.64
N ALA A 145 25.16 -16.40 1.15
CA ALA A 145 25.44 -16.28 2.57
C ALA A 145 25.29 -14.82 2.99
N LEU A 146 24.75 -14.59 4.20
CA LEU A 146 24.55 -13.25 4.73
C LEU A 146 25.89 -12.49 4.80
N PRO A 147 26.03 -11.34 4.12
CA PRO A 147 27.23 -10.52 4.19
C PRO A 147 27.57 -10.13 5.63
N PRO A 148 28.87 -10.02 6.00
CA PRO A 148 29.27 -9.65 7.37
C PRO A 148 28.66 -8.34 7.87
N ILE A 149 28.46 -7.36 7.00
CA ILE A 149 27.86 -6.07 7.37
C ILE A 149 26.39 -6.21 7.80
N LEU A 150 25.71 -7.27 7.37
CA LEU A 150 24.33 -7.58 7.72
C LEU A 150 24.20 -8.50 8.94
N SER A 151 25.29 -9.11 9.42
CA SER A 151 25.30 -9.86 10.68
C SER A 151 24.95 -9.02 11.91
N LEU A 152 25.05 -7.69 11.78
CA LEU A 152 24.57 -6.71 12.75
C LEU A 152 23.05 -6.79 12.97
N PHE A 153 22.31 -7.18 11.94
CA PHE A 153 20.84 -7.19 11.92
C PHE A 153 20.24 -8.60 12.06
N ASP A 154 21.10 -9.61 12.09
CA ASP A 154 20.81 -10.98 12.48
C ASP A 154 20.84 -11.06 14.01
N ILE A 155 19.66 -11.16 14.62
CA ILE A 155 19.51 -10.95 16.07
C ILE A 155 19.72 -12.27 16.82
N ASP A 156 19.33 -13.38 16.21
CA ASP A 156 19.47 -14.71 16.80
C ASP A 156 20.77 -15.43 16.40
N GLY A 157 21.52 -14.87 15.45
CA GLY A 157 22.82 -15.35 15.00
C GLY A 157 22.73 -16.54 14.04
N ASP A 158 21.56 -16.79 13.45
CA ASP A 158 21.33 -17.93 12.55
C ASP A 158 21.82 -17.70 11.11
N SER A 159 22.48 -16.56 10.87
CA SER A 159 22.98 -16.10 9.57
C SER A 159 21.86 -15.83 8.55
N LYS A 160 20.66 -15.49 9.03
CA LYS A 160 19.53 -15.06 8.21
C LYS A 160 18.90 -13.83 8.86
N ILE A 161 18.05 -13.16 8.10
CA ILE A 161 17.20 -12.10 8.60
C ILE A 161 15.78 -12.53 8.28
N THR A 162 15.07 -13.07 9.26
CA THR A 162 13.70 -13.53 9.12
C THR A 162 12.69 -12.38 9.27
N LEU A 163 11.44 -12.59 8.87
CA LEU A 163 10.40 -11.57 9.08
C LEU A 163 10.17 -11.24 10.57
N GLY A 164 10.47 -12.19 11.48
CA GLY A 164 10.45 -11.98 12.92
C GLY A 164 11.52 -10.99 13.41
N GLU A 165 12.62 -10.88 12.67
CA GLU A 165 13.75 -9.99 12.96
C GLU A 165 13.71 -8.70 12.15
N LEU A 166 12.88 -8.65 11.10
CA LEU A 166 12.73 -7.50 10.22
C LEU A 166 12.39 -6.23 10.99
N TYR A 167 11.38 -6.29 11.86
CA TYR A 167 10.95 -5.12 12.63
C TYR A 167 12.07 -4.53 13.51
N PRO A 168 12.73 -5.31 14.39
CA PRO A 168 13.84 -4.78 15.19
C PRO A 168 15.06 -4.37 14.35
N ALA A 169 15.38 -5.08 13.26
CA ALA A 169 16.46 -4.70 12.35
C ALA A 169 16.20 -3.35 11.66
N VAL A 170 14.99 -3.14 11.14
CA VAL A 170 14.56 -1.87 10.53
C VAL A 170 14.60 -0.76 11.56
N LYS A 171 14.10 -1.00 12.77
CA LYS A 171 14.11 0.00 13.84
C LYS A 171 15.54 0.43 14.16
N GLN A 172 16.46 -0.52 14.30
CA GLN A 172 17.87 -0.23 14.56
C GLN A 172 18.50 0.57 13.42
N TRP A 173 18.26 0.18 12.17
CA TRP A 173 18.77 0.91 11.00
C TRP A 173 18.24 2.35 10.95
N VAL A 174 16.94 2.55 11.19
CA VAL A 174 16.30 3.87 11.18
C VAL A 174 16.83 4.77 12.30
N ASP A 175 17.07 4.23 13.50
CA ASP A 175 17.62 4.99 14.62
C ASP A 175 19.05 5.48 14.30
N GLU A 176 19.88 4.63 13.68
CA GLU A 176 21.22 4.99 13.21
C GLU A 176 21.19 6.00 12.06
N TRP A 177 20.26 5.84 11.11
CA TRP A 177 20.06 6.78 10.01
C TRP A 177 19.67 8.17 10.50
N LYS A 178 18.77 8.26 11.49
CA LYS A 178 18.40 9.54 12.13
C LYS A 178 19.60 10.20 12.82
N ASN A 179 20.41 9.42 13.52
CA ASN A 179 21.62 9.94 14.16
C ASN A 179 22.62 10.46 13.13
N ALA A 180 22.82 9.73 12.02
CA ALA A 180 23.66 10.16 10.91
C ALA A 180 23.19 11.50 10.31
N LEU A 181 21.88 11.64 10.07
CA LEU A 181 21.29 12.87 9.57
C LEU A 181 21.45 14.04 10.55
N LEU A 182 21.31 13.77 11.85
CA LEU A 182 21.48 14.79 12.88
C LEU A 182 22.94 15.26 12.96
N GLU A 183 23.91 14.36 12.82
CA GLU A 183 25.33 14.71 12.71
C GLU A 183 25.63 15.58 11.49
N GLU A 184 25.03 15.31 10.33
CA GLU A 184 25.18 16.17 9.15
C GLU A 184 24.65 17.58 9.40
N ILE A 185 23.50 17.70 10.08
CA ILE A 185 22.91 18.99 10.44
C ILE A 185 23.78 19.76 11.45
N THR A 186 24.38 19.08 12.44
CA THR A 186 25.26 19.74 13.42
C THR A 186 26.58 20.18 12.81
N VAL A 187 27.14 19.40 11.89
CA VAL A 187 28.32 19.79 11.08
C VAL A 187 27.98 20.99 10.18
N ALA A 188 26.80 20.99 9.55
CA ALA A 188 26.33 22.12 8.72
C ALA A 188 26.15 23.42 9.54
N LYS A 189 25.91 23.32 10.85
CA LYS A 189 25.84 24.46 11.78
C LYS A 189 27.21 24.87 12.36
N GLY A 190 28.29 24.16 12.03
CA GLY A 190 29.63 24.45 12.53
C GLY A 190 29.90 23.99 13.97
N GLU A 191 29.04 23.16 14.55
CA GLU A 191 29.09 22.72 15.96
C GLU A 191 29.50 21.24 16.12
N GLY A 192 30.09 20.62 15.10
CA GLY A 192 30.44 19.20 15.13
C GLY A 192 31.68 18.84 14.33
N THR A 193 32.46 17.88 14.83
CA THR A 193 33.48 17.17 14.05
C THR A 193 32.80 16.00 13.36
N GLY A 194 32.60 16.08 12.04
CA GLY A 194 31.96 14.99 11.29
C GLY A 194 32.68 13.66 11.52
N SER A 195 32.01 12.72 12.16
CA SER A 195 32.58 11.41 12.46
C SER A 195 32.54 10.54 11.21
N LYS A 196 33.69 10.38 10.55
CA LYS A 196 33.93 9.41 9.46
C LYS A 196 34.07 7.96 9.96
N GLY A 197 33.37 7.61 11.04
CA GLY A 197 33.28 6.20 11.46
C GLY A 197 32.31 5.47 10.54
N SER A 198 32.57 4.18 10.26
CA SER A 198 31.62 3.30 9.57
C SER A 198 30.31 3.29 10.35
N LYS A 199 29.27 3.91 9.77
CA LYS A 199 27.96 4.01 10.39
C LYS A 199 27.23 2.68 10.21
N LYS A 200 26.50 2.25 11.22
CA LYS A 200 25.70 1.01 11.15
C LYS A 200 24.63 1.05 10.05
N CYS A 201 24.17 2.23 9.69
CA CYS A 201 23.21 2.44 8.61
C CYS A 201 23.83 2.45 7.20
N ASP A 202 25.15 2.53 7.07
CA ASP A 202 25.88 2.53 5.79
C ASP A 202 26.26 1.09 5.45
N ILE A 203 25.33 0.38 4.80
CA ILE A 203 25.41 -1.07 4.56
C ILE A 203 26.25 -1.36 3.33
N ASN A 204 26.27 -0.45 2.34
CA ASN A 204 27.10 -0.61 1.15
C ASN A 204 28.51 0.02 1.32
N ASN A 205 28.77 0.64 2.48
CA ASN A 205 30.02 1.30 2.86
C ASN A 205 30.46 2.39 1.85
N ASP A 206 29.48 3.16 1.36
CA ASP A 206 29.69 4.31 0.46
C ASP A 206 29.91 5.63 1.22
N GLY A 207 29.87 5.58 2.56
CA GLY A 207 30.07 6.71 3.45
C GLY A 207 28.79 7.49 3.73
N THR A 208 27.64 7.07 3.20
CA THR A 208 26.34 7.71 3.42
C THR A 208 25.32 6.70 3.95
N CYS A 209 24.41 7.17 4.80
CA CYS A 209 23.26 6.37 5.20
C CYS A 209 22.06 6.79 4.36
N SER A 210 21.67 5.96 3.40
CA SER A 210 20.66 6.27 2.38
C SER A 210 19.61 5.18 2.23
N LEU A 211 18.55 5.45 1.46
CA LEU A 211 17.58 4.40 1.11
C LEU A 211 18.20 3.27 0.28
N LYS A 212 19.37 3.48 -0.34
CA LYS A 212 20.09 2.39 -1.02
C LYS A 212 20.59 1.38 0.00
N ASP A 213 21.11 1.83 1.13
CA ASP A 213 21.54 0.95 2.22
C ASP A 213 20.36 0.15 2.77
N PHE A 214 19.23 0.83 2.98
CA PHE A 214 18.00 0.18 3.40
C PHE A 214 17.53 -0.88 2.39
N SER A 215 17.64 -0.60 1.08
CA SER A 215 17.31 -1.58 0.04
C SER A 215 18.20 -2.82 0.08
N VAL A 216 19.48 -2.67 0.47
CA VAL A 216 20.39 -3.81 0.68
C VAL A 216 19.92 -4.64 1.88
N LEU A 217 19.52 -4.01 2.99
CA LEU A 217 18.94 -4.74 4.13
C LEU A 217 17.70 -5.55 3.69
N MET A 218 16.74 -4.90 3.01
CA MET A 218 15.51 -5.53 2.54
C MET A 218 15.76 -6.69 1.56
N PHE A 219 16.80 -6.60 0.73
CA PHE A 219 17.14 -7.64 -0.24
C PHE A 219 17.55 -8.97 0.40
N TYR A 220 18.05 -8.96 1.64
CA TYR A 220 18.49 -10.16 2.36
C TYR A 220 17.44 -10.70 3.35
N VAL A 221 16.29 -10.06 3.47
CA VAL A 221 15.18 -10.54 4.29
C VAL A 221 14.60 -11.81 3.64
N GLU A 222 14.61 -12.90 4.41
CA GLU A 222 14.16 -14.25 4.02
C GLU A 222 14.84 -14.86 2.79
N ARG A 223 16.01 -14.35 2.38
CA ARG A 223 16.92 -15.09 1.49
C ARG A 223 17.74 -16.08 2.23
#